data_AF-A0A5N5SP16-F1
#
_entry.id   AF-A0A5N5SP16-F1
#
_cell.length_a   1.000
_cell.length_b   1.000
_cell.length_c   1.000
_cell.angle_alpha   90.00
_cell.angle_beta   90.00
_cell.angle_gamma   90.00
#
_symmetry.space_group_name_H-M   'P 1'
#
loop_
_entity.id
_entity.type
_entity.pdbx_description
1 polymer ?
#
loop_
_entity_poly.entity_id
_entity_poly.type
_entity_poly.pdbx_seq_one_letter_code
_entity_poly.pdbx_strand_id
1 'polypeptide(L)'
;MSSNTEGLLVDPEENKAKKKSYLAIVINEDLKVLQEVSVQFDNDLPEYRTHGGANIHDDGLTVTAHPIMWVKALDMLMDKLRVAGTDFSAIVALSGSGQQHGSVYWRKGALKTLSNLQPEKFLHEQLLSSFSISESPIWMDSSTSAYCRRLEEKLGGAQKLADLTGSRAYDRFTGNQIAKIFQEKKEAFNGTERVSLVSSFGCSLFIGDYAPIDYADGSGMNLLNIMTKQWDQECLNSCQVTFMISHEIFFFFNTLIIFCLVHYHCLNHMSGSNEFRTPNFE
;
A
#
# COMPACT_ATOMS: atom_id res chain seq x y z
N MET A 1 -51.11 8.11 20.15
CA MET A 1 -49.91 8.45 19.36
C MET A 1 -48.74 8.61 20.32
N SER A 2 -47.89 7.60 20.44
CA SER A 2 -46.50 7.75 20.88
C SER A 2 -45.79 6.44 20.59
N SER A 3 -44.67 6.58 19.91
CA SER A 3 -43.88 5.62 19.17
C SER A 3 -43.12 4.62 20.04
N ASN A 4 -43.12 3.36 19.62
CA ASN A 4 -42.07 2.40 19.93
C ASN A 4 -40.79 2.82 19.21
N THR A 5 -39.72 3.05 19.97
CA THR A 5 -38.34 3.01 19.47
C THR A 5 -37.65 1.87 20.20
N GLU A 6 -37.72 0.68 19.61
CA GLU A 6 -36.77 -0.39 19.89
C GLU A 6 -35.41 0.07 19.36
N GLY A 7 -34.54 0.48 20.26
CA GLY A 7 -33.12 0.65 19.95
C GLY A 7 -32.54 -0.73 19.66
N LEU A 8 -32.06 -0.94 18.44
CA LEU A 8 -31.16 -2.05 18.11
C LEU A 8 -29.99 -2.00 19.10
N LEU A 9 -29.97 -2.94 20.04
CA LEU A 9 -28.81 -3.24 20.85
C LEU A 9 -27.79 -3.91 19.92
N VAL A 10 -26.86 -3.11 19.41
CA VAL A 10 -25.67 -3.58 18.71
C VAL A 10 -24.84 -4.39 19.70
N ASP A 11 -24.46 -5.60 19.29
CA ASP A 11 -23.73 -6.58 20.09
C ASP A 11 -22.37 -6.01 20.55
N PRO A 12 -22.04 -6.00 21.86
CA PRO A 12 -20.75 -5.53 22.36
C PRO A 12 -19.53 -6.29 21.81
N GLU A 13 -19.70 -7.48 21.20
CA GLU A 13 -18.60 -8.21 20.54
C GLU A 13 -18.24 -7.67 19.13
N GLU A 14 -19.09 -6.83 18.53
CA GLU A 14 -18.89 -6.26 17.19
C GLU A 14 -17.82 -5.15 17.16
N ASN A 15 -17.28 -4.79 18.33
CA ASN A 15 -16.21 -3.80 18.49
C ASN A 15 -14.86 -4.44 18.85
N LYS A 16 -14.54 -5.60 18.25
CA LYS A 16 -13.13 -5.99 18.09
C LYS A 16 -12.47 -4.88 17.28
N ALA A 17 -11.67 -4.04 17.93
CA ALA A 17 -10.79 -3.07 17.28
C ALA A 17 -10.30 -3.67 15.96
N LYS A 18 -10.69 -3.10 14.81
CA LYS A 18 -10.37 -3.64 13.47
C LYS A 18 -8.90 -4.04 13.47
N LYS A 19 -8.64 -5.34 13.59
CA LYS A 19 -7.28 -5.85 13.64
C LYS A 19 -6.65 -5.48 12.30
N LYS A 20 -5.48 -4.84 12.33
CA LYS A 20 -4.85 -4.40 11.09
C LYS A 20 -4.45 -5.62 10.27
N SER A 21 -4.85 -5.61 9.01
CA SER A 21 -4.74 -6.76 8.13
C SER A 21 -4.33 -6.37 6.73
N TYR A 22 -3.76 -7.32 6.01
CA TYR A 22 -3.65 -7.31 4.56
C TYR A 22 -4.90 -8.00 3.99
N LEU A 23 -5.65 -7.34 3.10
CA LEU A 23 -6.92 -7.82 2.53
C LEU A 23 -6.80 -7.95 1.01
N ALA A 24 -7.33 -9.02 0.43
CA ALA A 24 -7.56 -9.17 -1.00
C ALA A 24 -9.01 -9.51 -1.30
N ILE A 25 -9.54 -8.92 -2.38
CA ILE A 25 -10.88 -9.13 -2.89
C ILE A 25 -10.80 -9.48 -4.38
N VAL A 26 -11.52 -10.51 -4.80
CA VAL A 26 -11.72 -10.83 -6.22
C VAL A 26 -13.11 -10.37 -6.59
N ILE A 27 -13.23 -9.56 -7.63
CA ILE A 27 -14.51 -8.98 -8.07
C ILE A 27 -14.73 -9.35 -9.53
N ASN A 28 -15.96 -9.68 -9.91
CA ASN A 28 -16.29 -9.95 -11.32
C ASN A 28 -16.74 -8.68 -12.07
N GLU A 29 -17.04 -8.82 -13.34
CA GLU A 29 -17.55 -7.75 -14.22
C GLU A 29 -18.88 -7.13 -13.75
N ASP A 30 -19.68 -7.85 -12.96
CA ASP A 30 -20.92 -7.35 -12.35
C ASP A 30 -20.68 -6.56 -11.04
N LEU A 31 -19.41 -6.31 -10.67
CA LEU A 31 -19.01 -5.71 -9.39
C LEU A 31 -19.38 -6.57 -8.16
N LYS A 32 -19.51 -7.89 -8.33
CA LYS A 32 -19.76 -8.82 -7.22
C LYS A 32 -18.47 -9.37 -6.68
N VAL A 33 -18.35 -9.37 -5.36
CA VAL A 33 -17.26 -10.04 -4.65
C VAL A 33 -17.40 -11.55 -4.80
N LEU A 34 -16.41 -12.18 -5.43
CA LEU A 34 -16.30 -13.62 -5.58
C LEU A 34 -15.52 -14.25 -4.43
N GLN A 35 -14.45 -13.58 -3.99
CA GLN A 35 -13.58 -14.05 -2.92
C GLN A 35 -13.13 -12.86 -2.06
N GLU A 36 -13.00 -13.11 -0.76
CA GLU A 36 -12.42 -12.18 0.20
C GLU A 36 -11.52 -12.96 1.16
N VAL A 37 -10.24 -12.60 1.21
CA VAL A 37 -9.28 -13.24 2.13
C VAL A 37 -8.46 -12.18 2.83
N SER A 38 -8.06 -12.46 4.07
CA SER A 38 -7.20 -11.55 4.83
C SER A 38 -6.10 -12.26 5.59
N VAL A 39 -5.01 -11.54 5.84
CA VAL A 39 -3.91 -11.93 6.73
C VAL A 39 -3.86 -10.93 7.88
N GLN A 40 -4.02 -11.41 9.11
CA GLN A 40 -4.04 -10.61 10.33
C GLN A 40 -2.65 -10.55 10.93
N PHE A 41 -1.97 -9.40 10.88
CA PHE A 41 -0.52 -9.34 11.17
C PHE A 41 -0.13 -9.94 12.54
N ASP A 42 -0.79 -9.53 13.62
CA ASP A 42 -0.44 -9.99 14.98
C ASP A 42 -0.68 -11.49 15.18
N ASN A 43 -1.69 -12.05 14.51
CA ASN A 43 -2.12 -13.43 14.67
C ASN A 43 -1.35 -14.38 13.74
N ASP A 44 -1.25 -14.00 12.47
CA ASP A 44 -0.75 -14.84 11.39
C ASP A 44 0.77 -14.71 11.23
N LEU A 45 1.37 -13.62 11.75
CA LEU A 45 2.79 -13.30 11.66
C LEU A 45 3.38 -12.87 13.04
N PRO A 46 3.16 -13.65 14.12
CA PRO A 46 3.51 -13.26 15.49
C PRO A 46 5.02 -13.06 15.70
N GLU A 47 5.87 -13.60 14.83
CA GLU A 47 7.33 -13.46 14.90
C GLU A 47 7.81 -12.00 14.77
N TYR A 48 7.01 -11.11 14.18
CA TYR A 48 7.33 -9.67 14.08
C TYR A 48 6.93 -8.88 15.33
N ARG A 49 6.28 -9.53 16.31
CA ARG A 49 5.94 -8.97 17.64
C ARG A 49 5.20 -7.63 17.57
N THR A 50 4.30 -7.51 16.61
CA THR A 50 3.47 -6.34 16.38
C THR A 50 2.27 -6.33 17.33
N HIS A 51 1.78 -5.13 17.63
CA HIS A 51 0.50 -4.90 18.31
C HIS A 51 -0.33 -3.97 17.43
N GLY A 52 -1.48 -4.45 16.94
CA GLY A 52 -2.26 -3.75 15.92
C GLY A 52 -1.46 -3.55 14.62
N GLY A 53 -0.63 -4.51 14.24
CA GLY A 53 0.19 -4.49 13.02
C GLY A 53 1.35 -3.49 13.04
N ALA A 54 1.74 -2.98 14.22
CA ALA A 54 2.80 -1.99 14.37
C ALA A 54 3.69 -2.27 15.59
N ASN A 55 4.90 -1.70 15.58
CA ASN A 55 5.83 -1.66 16.69
C ASN A 55 5.87 -0.22 17.22
N ILE A 56 5.41 -0.01 18.45
CA ILE A 56 5.50 1.28 19.16
C ILE A 56 6.80 1.25 19.96
N HIS A 57 7.65 2.25 19.78
CA HIS A 57 8.95 2.33 20.43
C HIS A 57 8.85 2.96 21.83
N ASP A 58 9.92 2.87 22.61
CA ASP A 58 9.96 3.30 24.02
C ASP A 58 9.68 4.80 24.22
N ASP A 59 9.91 5.63 23.18
CA ASP A 59 9.60 7.06 23.22
C ASP A 59 8.09 7.36 23.18
N GLY A 60 7.25 6.36 22.89
CA GLY A 60 5.79 6.47 22.75
C GLY A 60 5.32 7.28 21.54
N LEU A 61 6.23 7.69 20.66
CA LEU A 61 5.95 8.57 19.50
C LEU A 61 6.35 7.91 18.18
N THR A 62 7.46 7.17 18.18
CA THR A 62 7.96 6.47 17.02
C THR A 62 7.17 5.19 16.81
N VAL A 63 6.58 5.04 15.63
CA VAL A 63 5.74 3.89 15.29
C VAL A 63 6.11 3.34 13.93
N THR A 64 6.53 2.08 13.91
CA THR A 64 7.07 1.43 12.72
C THR A 64 6.33 0.13 12.38
N ALA A 65 6.60 -0.40 11.19
CA ALA A 65 6.32 -1.76 10.81
C ALA A 65 7.43 -2.29 9.90
N HIS A 66 7.59 -3.62 9.86
CA HIS A 66 8.61 -4.26 9.05
C HIS A 66 8.12 -4.43 7.60
N PRO A 67 8.75 -3.84 6.56
CA PRO A 67 8.30 -4.04 5.18
C PRO A 67 8.27 -5.52 4.77
N ILE A 68 9.22 -6.31 5.29
CA ILE A 68 9.28 -7.75 5.01
C ILE A 68 8.08 -8.51 5.58
N MET A 69 7.45 -8.01 6.66
CA MET A 69 6.19 -8.56 7.17
C MET A 69 5.07 -8.39 6.14
N TRP A 70 5.02 -7.25 5.45
CA TRP A 70 4.03 -7.03 4.39
C TRP A 70 4.29 -7.91 3.17
N VAL A 71 5.55 -8.17 2.81
CA VAL A 71 5.89 -9.12 1.75
C VAL A 71 5.44 -10.54 2.12
N LYS A 72 5.73 -10.99 3.34
CA LYS A 72 5.31 -12.31 3.81
C LYS A 72 3.80 -12.44 3.91
N ALA A 73 3.11 -11.37 4.33
CA ALA A 73 1.66 -11.32 4.32
C ALA A 73 1.10 -11.45 2.89
N LEU A 74 1.75 -10.88 1.88
CA LEU A 74 1.36 -11.05 0.48
C LEU A 74 1.52 -12.50 0.02
N ASP A 75 2.64 -13.18 0.33
CA ASP A 75 2.82 -14.61 0.04
C ASP A 75 1.63 -15.43 0.61
N MET A 76 1.29 -15.20 1.89
CA MET A 76 0.17 -15.87 2.55
C MET A 76 -1.19 -15.52 1.93
N LEU A 77 -1.38 -14.27 1.48
CA LEU A 77 -2.62 -13.81 0.88
C LEU A 77 -2.87 -14.49 -0.47
N MET A 78 -1.82 -14.63 -1.29
CA MET A 78 -1.88 -15.33 -2.58
C MET A 78 -2.17 -16.82 -2.39
N ASP A 79 -1.59 -17.46 -1.36
CA ASP A 79 -1.91 -18.84 -1.01
C ASP A 79 -3.36 -18.98 -0.53
N LYS A 80 -3.86 -18.05 0.30
CA LYS A 80 -5.27 -18.04 0.73
C LYS A 80 -6.23 -17.88 -0.46
N LEU A 81 -5.93 -17.03 -1.42
CA LEU A 81 -6.71 -16.90 -2.66
C LEU A 81 -6.70 -18.18 -3.49
N ARG A 82 -5.55 -18.86 -3.60
CA ARG A 82 -5.44 -20.16 -4.29
C ARG A 82 -6.29 -21.22 -3.61
N VAL A 83 -6.21 -21.33 -2.28
CA VAL A 83 -7.02 -22.28 -1.49
C VAL A 83 -8.52 -21.97 -1.59
N ALA A 84 -8.89 -20.70 -1.68
CA ALA A 84 -10.27 -20.27 -1.90
C ALA A 84 -10.81 -20.61 -3.31
N GLY A 85 -9.96 -21.09 -4.22
CA GLY A 85 -10.34 -21.46 -5.59
C GLY A 85 -10.34 -20.30 -6.57
N THR A 86 -9.55 -19.25 -6.32
CA THR A 86 -9.37 -18.15 -7.27
C THR A 86 -8.68 -18.65 -8.54
N ASP A 87 -9.35 -18.52 -9.68
CA ASP A 87 -8.73 -18.73 -10.99
C ASP A 87 -7.98 -17.48 -11.44
N PHE A 88 -6.65 -17.51 -11.21
CA PHE A 88 -5.75 -16.43 -11.58
C PHE A 88 -5.61 -16.21 -13.08
N SER A 89 -5.96 -17.20 -13.93
CA SER A 89 -5.83 -17.08 -15.39
C SER A 89 -6.84 -16.11 -16.01
N ALA A 90 -7.95 -15.88 -15.31
CA ALA A 90 -9.03 -15.00 -15.74
C ALA A 90 -8.98 -13.62 -15.08
N ILE A 91 -7.95 -13.34 -14.26
CA ILE A 91 -7.72 -11.99 -13.75
C ILE A 91 -7.19 -11.09 -14.87
N VAL A 92 -7.93 -10.02 -15.17
CA VAL A 92 -7.59 -9.07 -16.24
C VAL A 92 -6.85 -7.83 -15.73
N ALA A 93 -7.03 -7.48 -14.46
CA ALA A 93 -6.42 -6.30 -13.86
C ALA A 93 -6.31 -6.46 -12.35
N LEU A 94 -5.36 -5.72 -11.77
CA LEU A 94 -5.16 -5.57 -10.34
C LEU A 94 -4.92 -4.09 -10.02
N SER A 95 -5.52 -3.62 -8.93
CA SER A 95 -5.17 -2.37 -8.27
C SER A 95 -5.14 -2.60 -6.76
N GLY A 96 -4.68 -1.63 -5.97
CA GLY A 96 -4.65 -1.75 -4.52
C GLY A 96 -4.49 -0.42 -3.81
N SER A 97 -4.65 -0.46 -2.49
CA SER A 97 -4.47 0.68 -1.59
C SER A 97 -3.43 0.36 -0.52
N GLY A 98 -2.53 1.29 -0.25
CA GLY A 98 -1.62 1.23 0.90
C GLY A 98 -2.11 2.11 2.04
N GLN A 99 -1.70 1.81 3.27
CA GLN A 99 -1.82 2.80 4.33
C GLN A 99 -1.03 4.06 3.95
N GLN A 100 -1.63 5.23 4.07
CA GLN A 100 -1.02 6.48 3.62
C GLN A 100 0.23 6.84 4.43
N HIS A 101 1.06 7.69 3.84
CA HIS A 101 2.25 8.32 4.42
C HIS A 101 3.43 7.39 4.76
N GLY A 102 3.20 6.11 5.05
CA GLY A 102 4.26 5.17 5.35
C GLY A 102 5.24 5.01 4.18
N SER A 103 6.52 4.88 4.48
CA SER A 103 7.59 4.81 3.47
C SER A 103 8.42 3.54 3.57
N VAL A 104 8.79 2.98 2.42
CA VAL A 104 9.71 1.84 2.31
C VAL A 104 11.01 2.28 1.63
N TYR A 105 12.14 1.85 2.19
CA TYR A 105 13.48 2.24 1.75
C TYR A 105 14.18 1.05 1.12
N TRP A 106 14.21 1.01 -0.21
CA TRP A 106 14.84 -0.05 -0.98
C TRP A 106 16.35 0.10 -0.98
N ARG A 107 17.05 -0.98 -0.62
CA ARG A 107 18.50 -1.03 -0.62
C ARG A 107 19.07 -0.99 -2.04
N LYS A 108 20.26 -0.44 -2.19
CA LYS A 108 21.06 -0.55 -3.43
C LYS A 108 21.13 -2.00 -3.92
N GLY A 109 20.73 -2.21 -5.17
CA GLY A 109 20.64 -3.51 -5.84
C GLY A 109 19.28 -4.20 -5.71
N ALA A 110 18.32 -3.64 -4.96
CA ALA A 110 16.99 -4.26 -4.79
C ALA A 110 16.20 -4.30 -6.10
N LEU A 111 16.38 -3.36 -7.02
CA LEU A 111 15.78 -3.42 -8.35
C LEU A 111 16.18 -4.69 -9.10
N LYS A 112 17.46 -5.05 -9.03
CA LYS A 112 17.96 -6.28 -9.65
C LYS A 112 17.33 -7.52 -9.02
N THR A 113 17.07 -7.50 -7.71
CA THR A 113 16.35 -8.59 -7.04
C THR A 113 14.90 -8.68 -7.52
N LEU A 114 14.18 -7.55 -7.56
CA LEU A 114 12.78 -7.48 -8.04
C LEU A 114 12.64 -7.95 -9.50
N SER A 115 13.56 -7.54 -10.38
CA SER A 115 13.51 -7.88 -11.81
C SER A 115 13.93 -9.33 -12.11
N ASN A 116 14.38 -10.10 -11.12
CA ASN A 116 14.87 -11.47 -11.27
C ASN A 116 14.24 -12.44 -10.26
N LEU A 117 13.01 -12.15 -9.81
CA LEU A 117 12.27 -13.03 -8.91
C LEU A 117 12.07 -14.42 -9.54
N GLN A 118 12.27 -15.46 -8.72
CA GLN A 118 12.07 -16.86 -9.09
C GLN A 118 10.68 -17.30 -8.62
N PRO A 119 9.82 -17.82 -9.52
CA PRO A 119 8.43 -18.16 -9.19
C PRO A 119 8.29 -19.36 -8.24
N GLU A 120 9.34 -20.17 -8.07
CA GLU A 120 9.35 -21.34 -7.18
C GLU A 120 9.71 -21.00 -5.72
N LYS A 121 9.98 -19.73 -5.41
CA LYS A 121 10.39 -19.26 -4.08
C LYS A 121 9.44 -18.20 -3.56
N PHE A 122 9.31 -18.12 -2.24
CA PHE A 122 8.50 -17.08 -1.61
C PHE A 122 9.14 -15.69 -1.80
N LEU A 123 8.30 -14.66 -1.94
CA LEU A 123 8.78 -13.30 -2.12
C LEU A 123 9.57 -12.81 -0.90
N HIS A 124 9.11 -13.14 0.31
CA HIS A 124 9.77 -12.68 1.54
C HIS A 124 11.17 -13.29 1.73
N GLU A 125 11.42 -14.49 1.21
CA GLU A 125 12.77 -15.08 1.24
C GLU A 125 13.71 -14.36 0.26
N GLN A 126 13.21 -14.05 -0.93
CA GLN A 126 13.97 -13.40 -1.99
C GLN A 126 14.27 -11.92 -1.67
N LEU A 127 13.36 -11.23 -0.99
CA LEU A 127 13.45 -9.80 -0.69
C LEU A 127 13.99 -9.48 0.71
N LEU A 128 14.40 -10.48 1.50
CA LEU A 128 14.83 -10.30 2.90
C LEU A 128 15.94 -9.24 3.06
N SER A 129 16.83 -9.11 2.09
CA SER A 129 17.97 -8.18 2.10
C SER A 129 17.76 -6.93 1.24
N SER A 130 16.55 -6.73 0.71
CA SER A 130 16.24 -5.66 -0.26
C SER A 130 15.87 -4.32 0.39
N PHE A 131 15.89 -4.23 1.72
CA PHE A 131 15.52 -3.02 2.45
C PHE A 131 16.71 -2.46 3.25
N SER A 132 16.95 -1.15 3.12
CA SER A 132 18.00 -0.45 3.88
C SER A 132 17.51 -0.06 5.28
N ILE A 133 16.20 0.16 5.44
CA ILE A 133 15.53 0.42 6.71
C ILE A 133 14.60 -0.75 7.01
N SER A 134 14.95 -1.54 8.03
CA SER A 134 14.19 -2.75 8.43
C SER A 134 12.83 -2.42 9.04
N GLU A 135 12.73 -1.29 9.74
CA GLU A 135 11.54 -0.80 10.41
C GLU A 135 11.14 0.55 9.82
N SER A 136 10.11 0.51 8.98
CA SER A 136 9.62 1.66 8.24
C SER A 136 8.58 2.43 9.04
N PRO A 137 8.61 3.77 9.05
CA PRO A 137 7.61 4.58 9.73
C PRO A 137 6.25 4.43 9.04
N ILE A 138 5.18 4.50 9.82
CA ILE A 138 3.81 4.39 9.35
C ILE A 138 2.97 5.60 9.78
N TRP A 139 1.71 5.68 9.32
CA TRP A 139 0.85 6.85 9.54
C TRP A 139 0.62 7.23 11.02
N MET A 140 0.84 6.30 11.95
CA MET A 140 0.67 6.51 13.39
C MET A 140 1.87 7.24 14.03
N ASP A 141 3.00 7.36 13.32
CA ASP A 141 4.20 8.00 13.85
C ASP A 141 3.99 9.50 14.08
N SER A 142 4.40 9.97 15.25
CA SER A 142 4.29 11.38 15.68
C SER A 142 5.63 11.97 16.15
N SER A 143 6.74 11.35 15.74
CA SER A 143 8.06 11.61 16.30
C SER A 143 8.88 12.70 15.57
N THR A 144 8.31 13.37 14.56
CA THR A 144 9.07 14.24 13.65
C THR A 144 8.75 15.73 13.79
N SER A 145 8.22 16.19 14.94
CA SER A 145 7.74 17.58 15.07
C SER A 145 8.83 18.62 14.87
N ALA A 146 10.08 18.30 15.23
CA ALA A 146 11.23 19.16 14.96
C ALA A 146 11.59 19.24 13.47
N TYR A 147 11.32 18.20 12.68
CA TYR A 147 11.50 18.20 11.23
C TYR A 147 10.37 18.99 10.54
N CYS A 148 9.14 18.84 11.03
CA CYS A 148 7.98 19.62 10.57
C CYS A 148 8.22 21.14 10.70
N ARG A 149 8.66 21.59 11.87
CA ARG A 149 8.97 23.02 12.11
C ARG A 149 10.07 23.53 11.18
N ARG A 150 11.16 22.76 11.01
CA ARG A 150 12.25 23.12 10.10
C ARG A 150 11.81 23.23 8.64
N LEU A 151 10.93 22.33 8.19
CA LEU A 151 10.36 22.39 6.84
C LEU A 151 9.51 23.66 6.66
N GLU A 152 8.58 23.91 7.59
CA GLU A 152 7.74 25.11 7.56
C GLU A 152 8.59 26.39 7.59
N GLU A 153 9.55 26.51 8.51
CA GLU A 153 10.46 27.66 8.62
C GLU A 153 11.22 27.92 7.33
N LYS A 154 11.77 26.86 6.71
CA LYS A 154 12.56 26.99 5.49
C LYS A 154 11.72 27.42 4.28
N LEU A 155 10.48 26.95 4.18
CA LEU A 155 9.59 27.29 3.08
C LEU A 155 8.85 28.63 3.26
N GLY A 156 9.01 29.31 4.40
CA GLY A 156 8.35 30.59 4.67
C GLY A 156 7.01 30.47 5.41
N GLY A 157 6.78 29.36 6.10
CA GLY A 157 5.68 29.13 7.04
C GLY A 157 4.73 28.01 6.64
N ALA A 158 3.90 27.60 7.60
CA ALA A 158 2.90 26.54 7.44
C ALA A 158 1.94 26.78 6.27
N GLN A 159 1.47 28.03 6.08
CA GLN A 159 0.55 28.37 5.00
C GLN A 159 1.19 28.23 3.63
N LYS A 160 2.44 28.69 3.46
CA LYS A 160 3.15 28.58 2.17
C LYS A 160 3.39 27.11 1.78
N LEU A 161 3.71 26.25 2.75
CA LEU A 161 3.78 24.81 2.54
C LEU A 161 2.41 24.21 2.18
N ALA A 162 1.33 24.67 2.81
CA ALA A 162 -0.03 24.22 2.51
C ALA A 162 -0.50 24.64 1.11
N ASP A 163 -0.20 25.87 0.69
CA ASP A 163 -0.54 26.36 -0.65
C ASP A 163 0.18 25.56 -1.74
N LEU A 164 1.40 25.09 -1.46
CA LEU A 164 2.18 24.25 -2.37
C LEU A 164 1.70 22.80 -2.39
N THR A 165 1.55 22.19 -1.21
CA THR A 165 1.43 20.73 -1.05
C THR A 165 0.05 20.25 -0.63
N GLY A 166 -0.90 21.17 -0.44
CA GLY A 166 -2.25 20.89 0.06
C GLY A 166 -2.34 20.67 1.57
N SER A 167 -1.23 20.76 2.31
CA SER A 167 -1.21 20.60 3.76
C SER A 167 -0.02 21.32 4.39
N ARG A 168 -0.18 21.80 5.62
CA ARG A 168 0.96 22.17 6.48
C ARG A 168 1.80 20.94 6.84
N ALA A 169 2.89 21.10 7.58
CA ALA A 169 3.71 19.96 7.97
C ALA A 169 2.99 19.15 9.07
N TYR A 170 2.94 17.83 8.89
CA TYR A 170 2.43 16.88 9.89
C TYR A 170 3.46 15.78 10.12
N ASP A 171 3.52 15.27 11.36
CA ASP A 171 4.60 14.36 11.77
C ASP A 171 4.66 13.08 10.92
N ARG A 172 3.49 12.54 10.61
CA ARG A 172 3.37 11.32 9.79
C ARG A 172 3.72 11.52 8.32
N PHE A 173 3.71 12.76 7.81
CA PHE A 173 3.91 13.00 6.37
C PHE A 173 5.33 12.63 5.95
N THR A 174 5.43 11.98 4.80
CA THR A 174 6.59 11.18 4.42
C THR A 174 7.88 11.99 4.31
N GLY A 175 7.82 13.24 3.84
CA GLY A 175 9.00 14.11 3.76
C GLY A 175 9.67 14.31 5.12
N ASN A 176 8.89 14.50 6.19
CA ASN A 176 9.40 14.69 7.55
C ASN A 176 10.03 13.40 8.10
N GLN A 177 9.44 12.25 7.79
CA GLN A 177 9.95 10.92 8.15
C GLN A 177 11.27 10.60 7.42
N ILE A 178 11.37 10.94 6.12
CA ILE A 178 12.62 10.79 5.37
C ILE A 178 13.71 11.68 5.97
N ALA A 179 13.40 12.93 6.30
CA ALA A 179 14.35 13.84 6.91
C ALA A 179 14.89 13.31 8.25
N LYS A 180 14.02 12.69 9.07
CA LYS A 180 14.42 12.00 10.31
C LYS A 180 15.37 10.84 10.05
N ILE A 181 15.01 9.95 9.13
CA ILE A 181 15.84 8.79 8.80
C ILE A 181 17.18 9.21 8.22
N PHE A 182 17.23 10.22 7.37
CA PHE A 182 18.49 10.77 6.86
C PHE A 182 19.39 11.28 7.99
N GLN A 183 18.83 12.00 8.96
CA GLN A 183 19.59 12.59 10.06
C GLN A 183 20.05 11.54 11.08
N GLU A 184 19.20 10.60 11.44
CA GLU A 184 19.43 9.66 12.56
C GLU A 184 20.01 8.31 12.10
N LYS A 185 19.69 7.87 10.89
CA LYS A 185 20.11 6.58 10.32
C LYS A 185 20.88 6.77 9.01
N LYS A 186 21.78 7.75 8.98
CA LYS A 186 22.49 8.21 7.78
C LYS A 186 23.18 7.10 6.97
N GLU A 187 23.86 6.16 7.64
CA GLU A 187 24.53 5.04 6.95
C GLU A 187 23.53 4.15 6.21
N ALA A 188 22.44 3.75 6.88
CA ALA A 188 21.38 2.97 6.28
C ALA A 188 20.70 3.74 5.14
N PHE A 189 20.41 5.02 5.35
CA PHE A 189 19.84 5.88 4.30
C PHE A 189 20.73 5.99 3.07
N ASN A 190 22.06 6.13 3.23
CA ASN A 190 23.02 6.14 2.12
C ASN A 190 23.06 4.81 1.34
N GLY A 191 22.62 3.71 1.96
CA GLY A 191 22.41 2.41 1.32
C GLY A 191 21.10 2.31 0.53
N THR A 192 20.26 3.34 0.52
CA THR A 192 18.97 3.38 -0.19
C THR A 192 19.16 3.81 -1.64
N GLU A 193 18.49 3.15 -2.57
CA GLU A 193 18.40 3.57 -3.98
C GLU A 193 17.02 4.11 -4.37
N ARG A 194 15.96 3.67 -3.68
CA ARG A 194 14.58 4.08 -3.94
C ARG A 194 13.78 4.18 -2.65
N VAL A 195 12.93 5.20 -2.55
CA VAL A 195 11.88 5.32 -1.53
C VAL A 195 10.52 5.15 -2.19
N SER A 196 9.66 4.34 -1.60
CA SER A 196 8.26 4.12 -2.04
C SER A 196 7.30 4.49 -0.92
N LEU A 197 6.07 4.86 -1.27
CA LEU A 197 4.96 4.81 -0.30
C LEU A 197 4.49 3.36 -0.17
N VAL A 198 3.73 3.02 0.87
CA VAL A 198 3.20 1.65 1.03
C VAL A 198 2.37 1.21 -0.19
N SER A 199 1.65 2.14 -0.82
CA SER A 199 0.91 1.94 -2.06
C SER A 199 1.81 1.52 -3.22
N SER A 200 2.78 2.37 -3.60
CA SER A 200 3.70 2.10 -4.70
C SER A 200 4.67 0.96 -4.40
N PHE A 201 5.00 0.71 -3.14
CA PHE A 201 5.70 -0.49 -2.69
C PHE A 201 4.90 -1.75 -3.03
N GLY A 202 3.61 -1.81 -2.68
CA GLY A 202 2.72 -2.92 -3.02
C GLY A 202 2.66 -3.15 -4.52
N CYS A 203 2.45 -2.10 -5.32
CA CYS A 203 2.48 -2.19 -6.79
C CYS A 203 3.81 -2.74 -7.32
N SER A 204 4.94 -2.31 -6.73
CA SER A 204 6.28 -2.74 -7.13
C SER A 204 6.47 -4.26 -7.01
N LEU A 205 5.86 -4.87 -5.98
CA LEU A 205 5.92 -6.33 -5.79
C LEU A 205 5.22 -7.10 -6.92
N PHE A 206 4.14 -6.57 -7.48
CA PHE A 206 3.41 -7.23 -8.57
C PHE A 206 4.05 -7.05 -9.94
N ILE A 207 4.67 -5.88 -10.19
CA ILE A 207 5.26 -5.59 -11.50
C ILE A 207 6.72 -6.05 -11.63
N GLY A 208 7.37 -6.45 -10.53
CA GLY A 208 8.79 -6.87 -10.54
C GLY A 208 9.76 -5.72 -10.85
N ASP A 209 9.34 -4.48 -10.61
CA ASP A 209 10.05 -3.23 -10.87
C ASP A 209 9.55 -2.15 -9.90
N TYR A 210 10.17 -0.98 -9.85
CA TYR A 210 9.71 0.14 -9.03
C TYR A 210 8.52 0.86 -9.66
N ALA A 211 7.34 0.69 -9.06
CA ALA A 211 6.17 1.47 -9.43
C ALA A 211 6.39 2.97 -9.10
N PRO A 212 5.86 3.88 -9.93
CA PRO A 212 5.81 5.29 -9.60
C PRO A 212 4.87 5.53 -8.40
N ILE A 213 5.02 6.68 -7.75
CA ILE A 213 4.04 7.18 -6.79
C ILE A 213 2.93 7.87 -7.60
N ASP A 214 1.67 7.71 -7.19
CA ASP A 214 0.55 8.40 -7.83
C ASP A 214 0.30 9.79 -7.19
N TYR A 215 -0.44 10.67 -7.87
CA TYR A 215 -0.69 12.02 -7.33
C TYR A 215 -1.44 12.03 -6.00
N ALA A 216 -2.40 11.13 -5.79
CA ALA A 216 -3.25 11.18 -4.61
C ALA A 216 -2.42 10.82 -3.35
N ASP A 217 -1.71 9.70 -3.36
CA ASP A 217 -0.90 9.32 -2.20
C ASP A 217 0.38 10.17 -2.10
N GLY A 218 0.95 10.60 -3.23
CA GLY A 218 2.07 11.54 -3.28
C GLY A 218 1.78 12.91 -2.66
N SER A 219 0.52 13.34 -2.63
CA SER A 219 0.10 14.57 -1.95
C SER A 219 0.25 14.47 -0.42
N GLY A 220 0.24 13.25 0.14
CA GLY A 220 0.41 12.98 1.57
C GLY A 220 1.86 13.09 2.09
N MET A 221 2.77 13.72 1.33
CA MET A 221 4.21 13.68 1.61
C MET A 221 4.81 15.02 2.08
N ASN A 222 4.11 16.15 1.91
CA ASN A 222 4.70 17.51 1.96
C ASN A 222 5.83 17.71 0.93
N LEU A 223 5.79 17.02 -0.21
CA LEU A 223 6.81 17.10 -1.27
C LEU A 223 6.23 17.43 -2.65
N LEU A 224 5.00 16.99 -2.95
CA LEU A 224 4.34 17.20 -4.24
C LEU A 224 3.74 18.59 -4.30
N ASN A 225 4.05 19.37 -5.34
CA ASN A 225 3.25 20.54 -5.69
C ASN A 225 1.95 20.05 -6.34
N ILE A 226 0.82 20.21 -5.65
CA ILE A 226 -0.46 19.63 -6.07
C ILE A 226 -1.05 20.31 -7.31
N MET A 227 -0.64 21.55 -7.58
CA MET A 227 -1.12 22.33 -8.73
C MET A 227 -0.36 21.96 -10.00
N THR A 228 0.97 21.90 -9.93
CA THR A 228 1.83 21.56 -11.07
C THR A 228 1.95 20.05 -11.28
N LYS A 229 1.58 19.25 -10.28
CA LYS A 229 1.73 17.80 -10.26
C LYS A 229 3.18 17.34 -10.43
N GLN A 230 4.11 18.14 -9.94
CA GLN A 230 5.55 17.88 -9.94
C GLN A 230 6.09 17.98 -8.52
N TRP A 231 7.15 17.24 -8.22
CA TRP A 231 7.83 17.39 -6.94
C TRP A 231 8.39 18.81 -6.79
N ASP A 232 8.15 19.43 -5.64
CA ASP A 232 8.68 20.74 -5.33
C ASP A 232 10.14 20.62 -4.88
N GLN A 233 11.05 21.25 -5.63
CA GLN A 233 12.49 21.10 -5.39
C GLN A 233 12.92 21.65 -4.03
N GLU A 234 12.25 22.70 -3.53
CA GLU A 234 12.57 23.29 -2.23
C GLU A 234 12.14 22.36 -1.09
N CYS A 235 10.97 21.73 -1.22
CA CYS A 235 10.50 20.68 -0.31
C CYS A 235 11.45 19.47 -0.31
N LEU A 236 11.78 18.95 -1.50
CA LEU A 236 12.73 17.83 -1.67
C LEU A 236 14.09 18.11 -1.01
N ASN A 237 14.68 19.27 -1.28
CA ASN A 237 15.97 19.66 -0.72
C ASN A 237 15.91 19.86 0.81
N SER A 238 14.76 20.26 1.33
CA SER A 238 14.55 20.44 2.77
C SER A 238 14.42 19.12 3.51
N CYS A 239 13.88 18.10 2.85
CA CYS A 239 13.74 16.75 3.39
C CYS A 239 14.89 15.79 3.01
N GLN A 240 15.90 16.27 2.29
CA GLN A 240 17.04 15.47 1.80
C GLN A 240 16.63 14.35 0.83
N VAL A 241 15.69 14.67 -0.05
CA VAL A 241 15.07 13.74 -1.01
C VAL A 241 15.38 14.16 -2.43
N THR A 242 16.62 14.01 -2.90
CA THR A 242 17.01 14.58 -4.22
C THR A 242 16.96 13.56 -5.37
N PHE A 243 17.24 12.27 -5.14
CA PHE A 243 17.36 11.27 -6.23
C PHE A 243 16.64 9.95 -5.97
N MET A 244 15.96 9.82 -4.82
CA MET A 244 15.44 8.53 -4.35
C MET A 244 13.93 8.33 -4.62
N ILE A 245 13.22 9.36 -5.07
CA ILE A 245 11.83 9.26 -5.50
C ILE A 245 11.79 9.30 -7.02
N SER A 246 10.82 8.62 -7.63
CA SER A 246 10.58 8.65 -9.07
C SER A 246 10.51 10.07 -9.60
N HIS A 247 11.17 10.33 -10.73
CA HIS A 247 10.95 11.57 -11.47
C HIS A 247 9.53 11.62 -12.05
N GLU A 248 8.97 10.45 -12.38
CA GLU A 248 7.61 10.32 -12.89
C GLU A 248 6.61 10.07 -11.75
N ILE A 249 5.64 10.97 -11.59
CA ILE A 249 4.43 10.76 -10.80
C ILE A 249 3.28 10.55 -11.78
N PHE A 250 2.47 9.52 -11.54
CA PHE A 250 1.45 9.09 -12.48
C PHE A 250 0.03 9.47 -12.04
N PHE A 251 -0.85 9.71 -13.02
CA PHE A 251 -2.29 9.85 -12.79
C PHE A 251 -2.94 8.46 -12.75
N PHE A 252 -3.48 8.05 -11.60
CA PHE A 252 -4.35 6.87 -11.57
C PHE A 252 -5.78 7.28 -11.99
N PHE A 253 -6.40 6.54 -12.91
CA PHE A 253 -7.82 6.71 -13.18
C PHE A 253 -8.62 6.38 -11.91
N ASN A 254 -9.53 7.29 -11.55
CA ASN A 254 -10.48 7.15 -10.45
C ASN A 254 -11.18 5.79 -10.49
N THR A 255 -10.78 4.87 -9.61
CA THR A 255 -11.69 3.94 -8.96
C THR A 255 -11.08 3.62 -7.59
N LEU A 256 -11.69 4.20 -6.55
CA LEU A 256 -11.58 3.74 -5.17
C LEU A 256 -11.75 2.21 -5.16
N ILE A 257 -10.89 1.44 -4.48
CA ILE A 257 -11.20 0.21 -3.70
C ILE A 257 -9.95 -0.66 -3.51
N ILE A 258 -9.95 -1.32 -2.34
CA ILE A 258 -9.20 -2.52 -1.89
C ILE A 258 -8.79 -3.44 -3.04
N PHE A 259 -7.63 -4.10 -2.95
CA PHE A 259 -7.15 -5.16 -3.86
C PHE A 259 -8.28 -5.81 -4.65
N CYS A 260 -8.45 -5.41 -5.91
CA CYS A 260 -9.55 -5.82 -6.77
C CYS A 260 -8.96 -6.54 -7.97
N LEU A 261 -9.05 -7.86 -7.95
CA LEU A 261 -8.71 -8.73 -9.07
C LEU A 261 -9.99 -8.87 -9.92
N VAL A 262 -10.03 -8.26 -11.11
CA VAL A 262 -11.20 -8.34 -12.00
C VAL A 262 -11.17 -9.64 -12.78
N HIS A 263 -12.17 -10.52 -12.61
CA HIS A 263 -12.29 -11.78 -13.33
C HIS A 263 -13.15 -11.61 -14.60
N TYR A 264 -12.81 -12.26 -15.72
CA TYR A 264 -13.65 -12.32 -16.93
C TYR A 264 -14.09 -13.76 -17.18
N HIS A 265 -15.39 -14.04 -17.18
CA HIS A 265 -15.87 -15.38 -17.56
C HIS A 265 -15.88 -15.52 -19.09
N CYS A 266 -15.05 -16.40 -19.62
CA CYS A 266 -15.16 -16.86 -21.00
C CYS A 266 -16.47 -17.66 -21.13
N LEU A 267 -17.45 -17.12 -21.87
CA LEU A 267 -18.70 -17.80 -22.20
C LEU A 267 -18.40 -19.00 -23.11
N ASN A 268 -18.47 -20.21 -22.59
CA ASN A 268 -18.70 -21.39 -23.41
C ASN A 268 -19.66 -22.36 -22.70
N HIS A 269 -20.70 -22.73 -23.46
CA HIS A 269 -21.81 -23.66 -23.19
C HIS A 269 -23.06 -23.10 -22.48
N MET A 270 -24.09 -22.82 -23.28
CA MET A 270 -25.26 -23.71 -23.39
C MET A 270 -26.29 -23.17 -24.41
N SER A 271 -26.57 -23.94 -25.46
CA SER A 271 -27.95 -24.14 -25.92
C SER A 271 -28.05 -25.50 -26.61
N GLY A 272 -28.39 -26.51 -25.79
CA GLY A 272 -29.18 -27.62 -26.29
C GLY A 272 -30.59 -27.11 -26.55
N SER A 273 -31.13 -27.41 -27.73
CA SER A 273 -32.56 -27.32 -27.99
C SER A 273 -33.02 -28.64 -28.61
N ASN A 274 -34.06 -29.21 -28.01
CA ASN A 274 -34.76 -30.40 -28.45
C ASN A 274 -35.64 -30.09 -29.66
N GLU A 275 -35.75 -31.11 -30.52
CA GLU A 275 -36.87 -31.47 -31.40
C GLU A 275 -37.33 -30.49 -32.50
N PHE A 276 -37.05 -30.87 -33.76
CA PHE A 276 -38.07 -30.98 -34.80
C PHE A 276 -37.73 -32.13 -35.77
N ARG A 277 -38.72 -33.00 -36.04
CA ARG A 277 -38.65 -34.17 -36.92
C ARG A 277 -38.72 -33.79 -38.42
N THR A 278 -37.86 -34.44 -39.23
CA THR A 278 -38.00 -35.01 -40.62
C THR A 278 -38.66 -34.19 -41.76
N PRO A 279 -38.33 -34.40 -43.07
CA PRO A 279 -37.84 -35.65 -43.66
C PRO A 279 -36.68 -35.56 -44.68
N ASN A 280 -36.12 -36.74 -44.95
CA ASN A 280 -35.25 -37.07 -46.07
C ASN A 280 -35.85 -36.64 -47.42
N PHE A 281 -34.99 -36.16 -48.31
CA PHE A 281 -35.05 -36.43 -49.75
C PHE A 281 -33.61 -36.59 -50.27
N GLU A 282 -33.40 -37.79 -50.85
CA GLU A 282 -32.37 -38.25 -51.80
C GLU A 282 -30.93 -37.71 -51.74
#